data_AF-A0A357C2Y1-F1
#
_entry.id   AF-A0A357C2Y1-F1
#
_cell.length_a   1.000
_cell.length_b   1.000
_cell.length_c   1.000
_cell.angle_alpha   90.00
_cell.angle_beta   90.00
_cell.angle_gamma   90.00
#
_symmetry.space_group_name_H-M   'P 1'
#
loop_
_entity.id
_entity.type
_entity.pdbx_description
1 polymer ?
#
loop_
_entity_poly.entity_id
_entity_poly.type
_entity_poly.pdbx_seq_one_letter_code
_entity_poly.pdbx_strand_id
1 'polypeptide(L)'
;FPPKTVHVVVVDPGVGSNRRPILVITDHAYFIGPDNGVFSLIYSSKNETLKVIHLTSEHYFMPYKGPTFHGRDIFAPSAAWLTKGIEPAKFGEAITDYVTLHFPSASRPEEKTVEGEVIYIDCFGNAITNIKALDLNMLYSINPEGKLKIIAKERHTELRSHYSQVQDKGLYALVNSTEYLELFTYKGNASLAFDIKVGDIVRVILSDLK
;
A
#
# COMPACT_ATOMS: atom_id res chain seq x y z
N PHE A 1 13.79 -6.52 3.52
CA PHE A 1 14.35 -6.81 4.86
C PHE A 1 14.76 -8.27 4.92
N PRO A 2 15.71 -8.67 5.79
CA PRO A 2 16.06 -10.08 5.96
C PRO A 2 14.82 -10.94 6.34
N PRO A 3 14.80 -12.23 6.00
CA PRO A 3 13.74 -13.13 6.44
C PRO A 3 13.56 -13.09 7.95
N LYS A 4 12.31 -13.19 8.42
CA LYS A 4 11.91 -13.14 9.83
C LYS A 4 12.15 -11.80 10.52
N THR A 5 12.28 -10.70 9.76
CA THR A 5 12.30 -9.36 10.35
C THR A 5 11.00 -9.09 11.10
N VAL A 6 11.12 -8.45 12.28
CA VAL A 6 9.97 -8.00 13.07
C VAL A 6 9.74 -6.51 12.81
N HIS A 7 8.58 -6.18 12.26
CA HIS A 7 8.13 -4.82 12.01
C HIS A 7 7.15 -4.39 13.10
N VAL A 8 7.42 -3.26 13.74
CA VAL A 8 6.48 -2.63 14.68
C VAL A 8 5.84 -1.45 13.96
N VAL A 9 4.52 -1.51 13.74
CA VAL A 9 3.77 -0.51 12.99
C VAL A 9 2.68 0.06 13.88
N VAL A 10 2.81 1.34 14.24
CA VAL A 10 1.92 1.99 15.21
C VAL A 10 1.39 3.29 14.65
N VAL A 11 0.19 3.20 14.08
CA VAL A 11 -0.69 4.35 13.80
C VAL A 11 -1.98 4.04 14.52
N ASP A 12 -2.14 4.58 15.73
CA ASP A 12 -3.16 4.10 16.67
C ASP A 12 -3.97 5.23 17.32
N PRO A 13 -4.90 5.85 16.58
CA PRO A 13 -5.85 6.80 17.17
C PRO A 13 -6.74 6.17 18.26
N GLY A 14 -6.90 4.85 18.25
CA GLY A 14 -7.71 4.09 19.19
C GLY A 14 -6.93 3.55 20.40
N VAL A 15 -5.74 4.07 20.68
CA VAL A 15 -4.94 3.63 21.83
C VAL A 15 -5.75 3.74 23.13
N GLY A 16 -5.61 2.75 24.02
CA GLY A 16 -6.36 2.68 25.29
C GLY A 16 -7.83 2.27 25.16
N SER A 17 -8.35 2.07 23.95
CA SER A 17 -9.69 1.51 23.71
C SER A 17 -9.69 -0.03 23.73
N ASN A 18 -10.81 -0.63 23.33
CA ASN A 18 -10.99 -2.08 23.23
C ASN A 18 -10.31 -2.71 22.00
N ARG A 19 -9.62 -1.93 21.15
CA ARG A 19 -8.93 -2.46 19.97
C ARG A 19 -7.78 -3.40 20.38
N ARG A 20 -7.70 -4.57 19.75
CA ARG A 20 -6.74 -5.61 20.11
C ARG A 20 -5.31 -5.23 19.74
N PRO A 21 -4.29 -5.61 20.52
CA PRO A 21 -2.91 -5.69 20.04
C PRO A 21 -2.69 -7.02 19.30
N ILE A 22 -2.12 -6.99 18.10
CA ILE A 22 -1.98 -8.20 17.27
C ILE A 22 -0.56 -8.39 16.76
N LEU A 23 -0.21 -9.66 16.56
CA LEU A 23 0.96 -10.11 15.81
C LEU A 23 0.48 -10.82 14.55
N VAL A 24 0.85 -10.29 13.39
CA VAL A 24 0.64 -10.88 12.08
C VAL A 24 1.92 -11.60 11.67
N ILE A 25 1.79 -12.84 11.23
CA ILE A 25 2.88 -13.72 10.82
C ILE A 25 2.67 -14.04 9.35
N THR A 26 3.70 -13.80 8.55
CA THR A 26 3.77 -14.25 7.17
C THR A 26 4.98 -15.16 6.93
N ASP A 27 5.10 -15.70 5.72
CA ASP A 27 6.25 -16.54 5.35
C ASP A 27 7.60 -15.81 5.44
N HIS A 28 7.58 -14.48 5.35
CA HIS A 28 8.79 -13.67 5.25
C HIS A 28 9.05 -12.78 6.47
N ALA A 29 8.01 -12.35 7.19
CA ALA A 29 8.17 -11.36 8.25
C ALA A 29 7.09 -11.48 9.34
N TYR A 30 7.33 -10.75 10.43
CA TYR A 30 6.39 -10.55 11.51
C TYR A 30 5.99 -9.09 11.59
N PHE A 31 4.73 -8.80 11.87
CA PHE A 31 4.22 -7.44 12.05
C PHE A 31 3.45 -7.33 13.34
N ILE A 32 3.79 -6.36 14.19
CA ILE A 32 3.14 -6.13 15.48
C ILE A 32 2.54 -4.73 15.50
N GLY A 33 1.28 -4.63 15.91
CA GLY A 33 0.56 -3.36 15.89
C GLY A 33 -0.89 -3.45 16.33
N PRO A 34 -1.65 -2.35 16.19
CA PRO A 34 -3.06 -2.30 16.53
C PRO A 34 -3.93 -3.04 15.52
N ASP A 35 -4.94 -3.74 16.01
CA ASP A 35 -6.01 -4.30 15.20
C ASP A 35 -7.03 -3.22 14.82
N ASN A 36 -6.59 -2.33 13.92
CA ASN A 36 -7.40 -1.22 13.41
C ASN A 36 -7.36 -1.14 11.87
N GLY A 37 -6.85 -2.19 11.22
CA GLY A 37 -6.71 -2.27 9.77
C GLY A 37 -5.40 -1.74 9.20
N VAL A 38 -4.43 -1.31 10.02
CA VAL A 38 -3.11 -0.88 9.52
C VAL A 38 -2.39 -1.96 8.68
N PHE A 39 -2.71 -3.24 8.88
CA PHE A 39 -2.11 -4.37 8.16
C PHE A 39 -2.94 -4.88 6.98
N SER A 40 -4.00 -4.17 6.58
CA SER A 40 -4.93 -4.63 5.54
C SER A 40 -4.27 -5.00 4.20
N LEU A 41 -3.25 -4.24 3.78
CA LEU A 41 -2.51 -4.56 2.55
C LEU A 41 -1.68 -5.85 2.68
N ILE A 42 -1.19 -6.17 3.89
CA ILE A 42 -0.47 -7.42 4.16
C ILE A 42 -1.42 -8.60 4.02
N TYR A 43 -2.65 -8.48 4.56
CA TYR A 43 -3.67 -9.52 4.46
C TYR A 43 -4.07 -9.83 3.02
N SER A 44 -3.91 -8.87 2.10
CA SER A 44 -4.29 -9.02 0.69
C SER A 44 -3.26 -9.77 -0.16
N SER A 45 -2.09 -10.11 0.39
CA SER A 45 -1.04 -10.85 -0.33
C SER A 45 -1.49 -12.30 -0.58
N LYS A 46 -1.73 -12.66 -1.85
CA LYS A 46 -2.31 -13.96 -2.25
C LYS A 46 -1.35 -15.15 -2.14
N ASN A 47 -0.05 -14.89 -1.98
CA ASN A 47 0.99 -15.92 -2.06
C ASN A 47 1.68 -16.19 -0.72
N GLU A 48 1.14 -15.68 0.39
CA GLU A 48 1.73 -15.84 1.71
C GLU A 48 0.79 -16.58 2.66
N THR A 49 1.34 -17.49 3.45
CA THR A 49 0.60 -18.00 4.61
C THR A 49 0.40 -16.85 5.61
N LEU A 50 -0.79 -16.77 6.20
CA LEU A 50 -1.15 -15.70 7.13
C LEU A 50 -1.65 -16.31 8.43
N LYS A 51 -1.05 -15.91 9.55
CA LYS A 51 -1.55 -16.22 10.89
C LYS A 51 -1.56 -14.95 11.74
N VAL A 52 -2.68 -14.66 12.39
CA VAL A 52 -2.82 -13.50 13.28
C VAL A 52 -3.03 -13.99 14.70
N ILE A 53 -2.26 -13.43 15.63
CA ILE A 53 -2.32 -13.73 17.07
C ILE A 53 -2.80 -12.48 17.80
N HIS A 54 -3.81 -12.63 18.65
CA HIS A 54 -4.18 -11.60 19.64
C HIS A 54 -3.20 -11.67 20.81
N LEU A 55 -2.44 -10.59 21.04
CA LEU A 55 -1.46 -10.51 22.11
C LEU A 55 -2.16 -10.32 23.45
N THR A 56 -2.21 -11.38 24.27
CA THR A 56 -2.86 -11.37 25.59
C THR A 56 -1.92 -11.75 26.73
N SER A 57 -0.73 -12.26 26.41
CA SER A 57 0.27 -12.71 27.38
C SER A 57 1.01 -11.55 28.02
N GLU A 58 0.46 -11.03 29.12
CA GLU A 58 0.92 -9.79 29.75
C GLU A 58 2.36 -9.82 30.29
N HIS A 59 2.92 -11.01 30.57
CA HIS A 59 4.32 -11.14 31.00
C HIS A 59 5.33 -10.77 29.90
N TYR A 60 4.89 -10.62 28.65
CA TYR A 60 5.69 -10.06 27.56
C TYR A 60 5.50 -8.55 27.36
N PHE A 61 4.66 -7.90 28.17
CA PHE A 61 4.45 -6.45 28.13
C PHE A 61 5.28 -5.75 29.20
N MET A 62 5.24 -4.42 29.22
CA MET A 62 5.74 -3.66 30.36
C MET A 62 4.81 -3.85 31.58
N PRO A 63 5.34 -3.97 32.82
CA PRO A 63 4.53 -4.11 34.03
C PRO A 63 3.54 -2.94 34.24
N TYR A 64 3.94 -1.73 33.87
CA TYR A 64 3.08 -0.54 33.89
C TYR A 64 2.69 -0.19 32.45
N LYS A 65 1.44 -0.50 32.09
CA LYS A 65 0.84 -0.16 30.80
C LYS A 65 -0.17 0.97 31.00
N GLY A 66 0.14 2.15 30.47
CA GLY A 66 -0.79 3.29 30.46
C GLY A 66 -1.71 3.24 29.25
N PRO A 67 -2.88 3.91 29.29
CA PRO A 67 -3.84 3.85 28.19
C PRO A 67 -3.40 4.64 26.95
N THR A 68 -2.30 5.39 27.00
CA THR A 68 -1.92 6.34 25.93
C THR A 68 -0.70 5.91 25.12
N PHE A 69 0.02 4.85 25.50
CA PHE A 69 1.28 4.51 24.84
C PHE A 69 1.54 3.01 24.66
N HIS A 70 0.56 2.28 24.12
CA HIS A 70 0.71 0.85 23.81
C HIS A 70 1.84 0.53 22.82
N GLY A 71 2.29 1.50 22.01
CA GLY A 71 3.52 1.41 21.22
C GLY A 71 4.74 1.01 22.06
N ARG A 72 4.98 1.75 23.14
CA ARG A 72 6.07 1.52 24.08
C ARG A 72 5.76 0.36 25.03
N ASP A 73 4.53 0.27 25.51
CA ASP A 73 4.18 -0.59 26.65
C ASP A 73 3.81 -2.03 26.26
N ILE A 74 3.33 -2.25 25.02
CA ILE A 74 2.83 -3.54 24.55
C ILE A 74 3.59 -4.00 23.29
N PHE A 75 3.63 -3.17 22.24
CA PHE A 75 4.13 -3.58 20.93
C PHE A 75 5.65 -3.75 20.90
N ALA A 76 6.40 -2.74 21.35
CA ALA A 76 7.85 -2.79 21.42
C ALA A 76 8.39 -3.97 22.27
N PRO A 77 7.91 -4.22 23.50
CA PRO A 77 8.40 -5.35 24.29
C PRO A 77 7.98 -6.71 23.70
N SER A 78 6.78 -6.81 23.12
CA SER A 78 6.36 -8.03 22.41
C SER A 78 7.29 -8.34 21.24
N ALA A 79 7.66 -7.31 20.45
CA ALA A 79 8.63 -7.44 19.37
C ALA A 79 10.01 -7.88 19.89
N ALA A 80 10.49 -7.26 20.97
CA ALA A 80 11.77 -7.62 21.59
C ALA A 80 11.78 -9.09 22.03
N TRP A 81 10.72 -9.59 22.66
CA TRP A 81 10.60 -11.00 23.02
C TRP A 81 10.55 -11.92 21.80
N LEU A 82 9.83 -11.52 20.74
CA LEU A 82 9.76 -12.29 19.51
C LEU A 82 11.14 -12.46 18.86
N THR A 83 11.97 -11.40 18.89
CA THR A 83 13.36 -11.46 18.38
C THR A 83 14.27 -12.42 19.16
N LYS A 84 13.91 -12.77 20.40
CA LYS A 84 14.60 -13.79 21.20
C LYS A 84 14.21 -15.23 20.83
N GLY A 85 13.38 -15.42 19.81
CA GLY A 85 12.93 -16.75 19.36
C GLY A 85 11.79 -17.34 20.16
N ILE A 86 11.05 -16.52 20.93
CA ILE A 86 9.82 -16.97 21.59
C ILE A 86 8.79 -17.33 20.51
N GLU A 87 8.20 -18.52 20.64
CA GLU A 87 7.20 -19.00 19.70
C GLU A 87 5.97 -18.09 19.68
N PRO A 88 5.43 -17.72 18.50
CA PRO A 88 4.28 -16.81 18.41
C PRO A 88 3.04 -17.26 19.18
N ALA A 89 2.80 -18.57 19.29
CA ALA A 89 1.68 -19.13 20.04
C ALA A 89 1.76 -18.85 21.55
N LYS A 90 2.94 -18.50 22.08
CA LYS A 90 3.10 -18.14 23.50
C LYS A 90 2.62 -16.73 23.81
N PHE A 91 2.39 -15.88 22.79
CA PHE A 91 1.94 -14.50 23.01
C PHE A 91 0.42 -14.38 23.16
N GLY A 92 -0.33 -15.40 22.73
CA GLY A 92 -1.78 -15.47 22.84
C GLY A 92 -2.40 -16.35 21.75
N GLU A 93 -3.72 -16.22 21.59
CA GLU A 93 -4.51 -17.09 20.72
C GLU A 93 -4.59 -16.60 19.28
N ALA A 94 -4.73 -17.54 18.35
CA ALA A 94 -4.97 -17.22 16.95
C ALA A 94 -6.38 -16.65 16.75
N ILE A 95 -6.48 -15.63 15.90
CA ILE A 95 -7.74 -14.98 15.54
C ILE A 95 -7.91 -14.93 14.02
N THR A 96 -9.16 -14.88 13.58
CA THR A 96 -9.54 -14.79 12.16
C THR A 96 -10.43 -13.59 11.87
N ASP A 97 -10.95 -12.93 12.89
CA ASP A 97 -11.88 -11.80 12.85
C ASP A 97 -11.15 -10.45 12.99
N TYR A 98 -9.95 -10.32 12.42
CA TYR A 98 -9.16 -9.10 12.46
C TYR A 98 -9.70 -8.01 11.52
N VAL A 99 -9.48 -6.75 11.87
CA VAL A 99 -9.99 -5.59 11.14
C VAL A 99 -9.29 -5.45 9.79
N THR A 100 -10.07 -5.38 8.72
CA THR A 100 -9.59 -5.13 7.36
C THR A 100 -10.27 -3.90 6.76
N LEU A 101 -9.47 -2.97 6.24
CA LEU A 101 -9.92 -1.81 5.48
C LEU A 101 -9.96 -2.16 4.00
N HIS A 102 -10.98 -1.66 3.31
CA HIS A 102 -11.11 -1.81 1.88
C HIS A 102 -10.28 -0.74 1.18
N PHE A 103 -9.45 -1.18 0.23
CA PHE A 103 -8.70 -0.29 -0.64
C PHE A 103 -9.33 -0.25 -2.02
N PRO A 104 -9.44 0.93 -2.64
CA PRO A 104 -9.96 1.07 -3.99
C PRO A 104 -9.04 0.30 -4.95
N SER A 105 -9.64 -0.54 -5.79
CA SER A 105 -8.93 -1.26 -6.85
C SER A 105 -9.32 -0.68 -8.21
N ALA A 106 -8.38 -0.68 -9.15
CA ALA A 106 -8.69 -0.30 -10.52
C ALA A 106 -9.79 -1.22 -11.08
N SER A 107 -10.71 -0.61 -11.83
CA SER A 107 -11.80 -1.28 -12.51
C SER A 107 -11.55 -1.34 -14.02
N ARG A 108 -12.32 -2.20 -14.69
CA ARG A 108 -12.30 -2.36 -16.15
C ARG A 108 -13.70 -2.11 -16.67
N PRO A 109 -14.04 -0.84 -16.97
CA PRO A 109 -15.36 -0.53 -17.52
C PRO A 109 -15.54 -1.12 -18.93
N GLU A 110 -14.45 -1.30 -19.68
CA GLU A 110 -14.45 -1.81 -21.05
C GLU A 110 -13.20 -2.68 -21.30
N GLU A 111 -13.19 -3.47 -22.37
CA GLU A 111 -12.08 -4.38 -22.69
C GLU A 111 -10.73 -3.66 -22.88
N LYS A 112 -10.75 -2.51 -23.57
CA LYS A 112 -9.57 -1.69 -23.88
C LYS A 112 -9.31 -0.58 -22.85
N THR A 113 -10.02 -0.57 -21.72
CA THR A 113 -10.00 0.54 -20.76
C THR A 113 -9.78 0.06 -19.34
N VAL A 114 -8.81 0.68 -18.65
CA VAL A 114 -8.61 0.57 -17.21
C VAL A 114 -8.94 1.92 -16.57
N GLU A 115 -9.78 1.90 -15.54
CA GLU A 115 -10.11 3.09 -14.75
C GLU A 115 -9.66 2.89 -13.32
N GLY A 116 -8.86 3.81 -12.82
CA GLY A 116 -8.44 3.86 -11.43
C GLY A 116 -8.54 5.26 -10.87
N GLU A 117 -7.99 5.44 -9.69
CA GLU A 117 -7.94 6.73 -9.00
C GLU A 117 -6.58 6.96 -8.37
N VAL A 118 -6.25 8.23 -8.16
CA VAL A 118 -5.07 8.63 -7.38
C VAL A 118 -5.30 8.23 -5.92
N ILE A 119 -4.44 7.38 -5.38
CA ILE A 119 -4.53 6.88 -4.00
C ILE A 119 -3.52 7.54 -3.07
N TYR A 120 -2.48 8.16 -3.61
CA TYR A 120 -1.42 8.76 -2.81
C TYR A 120 -0.69 9.86 -3.60
N ILE A 121 -0.33 10.94 -2.91
CA ILE A 121 0.61 11.96 -3.43
C ILE A 121 1.90 11.83 -2.63
N ASP A 122 3.01 11.58 -3.32
CA ASP A 122 4.31 11.45 -2.67
C ASP A 122 4.87 12.81 -2.21
N CYS A 123 6.04 12.78 -1.55
CA CYS A 123 6.68 14.00 -1.05
C CYS A 123 7.21 14.94 -2.16
N PHE A 124 7.37 14.45 -3.39
CA PHE A 124 7.77 15.26 -4.55
C PHE A 124 6.55 15.89 -5.24
N GLY A 125 5.35 15.37 -4.97
CA GLY A 125 4.11 15.78 -5.60
C GLY A 125 3.72 14.94 -6.81
N ASN A 126 4.30 13.75 -6.98
CA ASN A 126 3.84 12.78 -7.97
C ASN A 126 2.54 12.13 -7.47
N ALA A 127 1.60 11.90 -8.39
CA ALA A 127 0.31 11.32 -8.06
C ALA A 127 0.29 9.82 -8.41
N ILE A 128 0.31 8.97 -7.39
CA ILE A 128 0.33 7.52 -7.51
C ILE A 128 -1.11 7.01 -7.55
N THR A 129 -1.42 6.21 -8.56
CA THR A 129 -2.75 5.63 -8.78
C THR A 129 -2.84 4.21 -8.25
N ASN A 130 -4.05 3.65 -8.15
CA ASN A 130 -4.26 2.22 -7.90
C ASN A 130 -4.17 1.34 -9.16
N ILE A 131 -3.81 1.91 -10.32
CA ILE A 131 -3.59 1.17 -11.57
C ILE A 131 -2.20 0.55 -11.53
N LYS A 132 -2.12 -0.78 -11.67
CA LYS A 132 -0.86 -1.51 -11.59
C LYS A 132 -0.22 -1.71 -12.96
N ALA A 133 1.09 -1.96 -12.99
CA ALA A 133 1.81 -2.37 -14.18
C ALA A 133 1.15 -3.58 -14.88
N LEU A 134 0.65 -4.53 -14.08
CA LEU A 134 -0.07 -5.69 -14.59
C LEU A 134 -1.36 -5.30 -15.35
N ASP A 135 -2.04 -4.24 -14.93
CA ASP A 135 -3.22 -3.74 -15.65
C ASP A 135 -2.87 -3.22 -17.04
N LEU A 136 -1.71 -2.56 -17.17
CA LEU A 136 -1.18 -2.09 -18.44
C LEU A 136 -0.73 -3.25 -19.33
N ASN A 137 -0.03 -4.23 -18.76
CA ASN A 137 0.41 -5.43 -19.49
C ASN A 137 -0.78 -6.18 -20.09
N MET A 138 -1.87 -6.28 -19.35
CA MET A 138 -3.11 -6.89 -19.85
C MET A 138 -3.72 -6.11 -21.04
N LEU A 139 -3.60 -4.78 -21.08
CA LEU A 139 -4.02 -4.00 -22.26
C LEU A 139 -3.12 -4.32 -23.46
N TYR A 140 -1.81 -4.37 -23.27
CA TYR A 140 -0.88 -4.75 -24.35
C TYR A 140 -1.10 -6.18 -24.86
N SER A 141 -1.59 -7.11 -24.04
CA SER A 141 -1.96 -8.45 -24.50
C SER A 141 -3.12 -8.45 -25.52
N ILE A 142 -3.95 -7.40 -25.53
CA ILE A 142 -5.04 -7.23 -26.51
C ILE A 142 -4.48 -6.74 -27.85
N ASN A 143 -3.61 -5.73 -27.82
CA ASN A 143 -2.92 -5.20 -28.99
C ASN A 143 -1.48 -4.78 -28.61
N PRO A 144 -0.47 -5.63 -28.89
CA PRO A 144 0.92 -5.36 -28.53
C PRO A 144 1.50 -4.12 -29.21
N GLU A 145 0.97 -3.73 -30.37
CA GLU A 145 1.39 -2.53 -31.10
C GLU A 145 0.59 -1.28 -30.72
N GLY A 146 -0.47 -1.45 -29.91
CA GLY A 146 -1.34 -0.34 -29.50
C GLY A 146 -0.62 0.72 -28.65
N LYS A 147 -1.09 1.96 -28.73
CA LYS A 147 -0.61 3.06 -27.88
C LYS A 147 -1.55 3.26 -26.70
N LEU A 148 -0.99 3.35 -25.50
CA LEU A 148 -1.74 3.71 -24.31
C LEU A 148 -1.95 5.22 -24.27
N LYS A 149 -3.23 5.60 -24.17
CA LYS A 149 -3.65 6.97 -23.93
C LYS A 149 -4.07 7.09 -22.48
N ILE A 150 -3.33 7.88 -21.71
CA ILE A 150 -3.58 8.09 -20.29
C ILE A 150 -4.30 9.43 -20.12
N ILE A 151 -5.38 9.43 -19.34
CA ILE A 151 -6.25 10.58 -19.13
C ILE A 151 -6.37 10.82 -17.64
N ALA A 152 -5.97 12.01 -17.20
CA ALA A 152 -6.13 12.48 -15.82
C ALA A 152 -6.58 13.94 -15.83
N LYS A 153 -7.60 14.29 -15.05
CA LYS A 153 -8.17 15.66 -15.01
C LYS A 153 -8.42 16.23 -16.42
N GLU A 154 -9.07 15.46 -17.28
CA GLU A 154 -9.41 15.81 -18.67
C GLU A 154 -8.20 16.09 -19.59
N ARG A 155 -6.97 15.82 -19.13
CA ARG A 155 -5.73 16.01 -19.90
C ARG A 155 -5.22 14.68 -20.41
N HIS A 156 -4.69 14.70 -21.63
CA HIS A 156 -3.96 13.56 -22.18
C HIS A 156 -2.50 13.62 -21.75
N THR A 157 -2.00 12.46 -21.33
CA THR A 157 -0.60 12.26 -20.94
C THR A 157 -0.09 10.98 -21.58
N GLU A 158 1.22 10.93 -21.77
CA GLU A 158 1.92 9.80 -22.38
C GLU A 158 2.74 9.05 -21.34
N LEU A 159 2.87 7.74 -21.57
CA LEU A 159 3.73 6.89 -20.77
C LEU A 159 5.21 7.17 -21.09
N ARG A 160 6.04 7.21 -20.06
CA ARG A 160 7.50 7.35 -20.09
C ARG A 160 8.12 6.25 -19.25
N SER A 161 9.35 5.88 -19.56
CA SER A 161 10.09 4.86 -18.81
C SER A 161 10.77 5.42 -17.56
N HIS A 162 11.08 6.72 -17.56
CA HIS A 162 11.77 7.39 -16.45
C HIS A 162 11.59 8.92 -16.54
N TYR A 163 11.83 9.62 -15.43
CA TYR A 163 11.55 11.05 -15.30
C TYR A 163 12.28 11.94 -16.31
N SER A 164 13.55 11.66 -16.65
CA SER A 164 14.36 12.53 -17.54
C SER A 164 14.16 12.28 -19.04
N GLN A 165 13.27 11.37 -19.42
CA GLN A 165 12.88 11.18 -20.83
C GLN A 165 12.17 12.43 -21.39
N VAL A 166 11.65 13.27 -20.51
CA VAL A 166 11.03 14.57 -20.81
C VAL A 166 11.84 15.68 -20.16
N GLN A 167 11.85 16.87 -20.77
CA GLN A 167 12.64 18.02 -20.31
C GLN A 167 11.78 19.26 -20.06
N ASP A 168 10.50 19.23 -20.43
CA ASP A 168 9.54 20.30 -20.20
C ASP A 168 8.73 20.06 -18.90
N LYS A 169 7.80 20.98 -18.62
CA LYS A 169 6.90 20.93 -17.44
C LYS A 169 5.53 20.32 -17.77
N GLY A 170 5.46 19.44 -18.77
CA GLY A 170 4.26 18.69 -19.09
C GLY A 170 3.86 17.71 -17.99
N LEU A 171 2.63 17.20 -18.10
CA LEU A 171 2.13 16.08 -17.31
C LEU A 171 2.48 14.79 -18.06
N TYR A 172 3.18 13.88 -17.39
CA TYR A 172 3.59 12.59 -17.91
C TYR A 172 3.19 11.48 -16.94
N ALA A 173 3.18 10.25 -17.42
CA ALA A 173 2.96 9.08 -16.59
C ALA A 173 4.14 8.12 -16.70
N LEU A 174 4.41 7.36 -15.66
CA LEU A 174 5.33 6.22 -15.68
C LEU A 174 4.84 5.12 -14.75
N VAL A 175 5.43 3.93 -14.85
CA VAL A 175 5.29 2.89 -13.84
C VAL A 175 6.42 3.07 -12.83
N ASN A 176 6.07 3.30 -11.57
CA ASN A 176 7.06 3.56 -10.52
C ASN A 176 7.65 2.27 -9.95
N SER A 177 8.58 2.40 -9.00
CA SER A 177 9.28 1.27 -8.39
C SER A 177 8.41 0.35 -7.53
N THR A 178 7.15 0.71 -7.27
CA THR A 178 6.18 -0.12 -6.56
C THR A 178 5.15 -0.74 -7.50
N GLU A 179 5.38 -0.69 -8.82
CA GLU A 179 4.53 -1.27 -9.87
C GLU A 179 3.17 -0.59 -10.04
N TYR A 180 3.07 0.69 -9.66
CA TYR A 180 1.88 1.52 -9.87
C TYR A 180 2.11 2.57 -10.94
N LEU A 181 1.04 2.89 -11.69
CA LEU A 181 1.04 4.02 -12.60
C LEU A 181 1.04 5.32 -11.77
N GLU A 182 2.03 6.17 -12.05
CA GLU A 182 2.28 7.42 -11.36
C GLU A 182 2.28 8.56 -12.38
N LEU A 183 1.63 9.67 -12.03
CA LEU A 183 1.63 10.91 -12.80
C LEU A 183 2.67 11.86 -12.22
N PHE A 184 3.51 12.42 -13.10
CA PHE A 184 4.63 13.28 -12.70
C PHE A 184 4.81 14.46 -13.65
N THR A 185 5.63 15.42 -13.22
CA THR A 185 6.17 16.49 -14.06
C THR A 185 7.66 16.64 -13.81
N TYR A 186 8.46 16.87 -14.85
CA TYR A 186 9.92 16.84 -14.72
C TYR A 186 10.42 17.94 -13.78
N LYS A 187 11.11 17.57 -12.69
CA LYS A 187 11.63 18.49 -11.66
C LYS A 187 10.56 19.43 -11.09
N GLY A 188 9.34 18.94 -10.86
CA GLY A 188 8.26 19.75 -10.32
C GLY A 188 7.24 18.92 -9.56
N ASN A 189 6.26 19.61 -8.99
CA ASN A 189 5.17 19.00 -8.24
C ASN A 189 3.94 18.87 -9.15
N ALA A 190 3.60 17.65 -9.57
CA ALA A 190 2.51 17.41 -10.52
C ALA A 190 1.15 17.68 -9.89
N SER A 191 0.96 17.30 -8.63
CA SER A 191 -0.27 17.58 -7.86
C SER A 191 -0.63 19.06 -7.87
N LEU A 192 0.34 19.94 -7.56
CA LEU A 192 0.13 21.39 -7.54
C LEU A 192 -0.01 21.97 -8.95
N ALA A 193 0.85 21.58 -9.89
CA ALA A 193 0.86 22.14 -11.23
C ALA A 193 -0.41 21.82 -12.04
N PHE A 194 -1.03 20.67 -11.76
CA PHE A 194 -2.18 20.16 -12.53
C PHE A 194 -3.46 20.01 -11.69
N ASP A 195 -3.47 20.48 -10.44
CA ASP A 195 -4.57 20.33 -9.47
C ASP A 195 -5.03 18.87 -9.33
N ILE A 196 -4.07 17.94 -9.29
CA ILE A 196 -4.34 16.50 -9.09
C ILE A 196 -4.38 16.18 -7.60
N LYS A 197 -5.42 15.50 -7.16
CA LYS A 197 -5.71 15.16 -5.75
C LYS A 197 -5.98 13.67 -5.58
N VAL A 198 -5.85 13.18 -4.36
CA VAL A 198 -6.31 11.84 -3.98
C VAL A 198 -7.82 11.73 -4.28
N GLY A 199 -8.21 10.64 -4.92
CA GLY A 199 -9.57 10.38 -5.42
C GLY A 199 -9.82 10.85 -6.85
N ASP A 200 -8.90 11.58 -7.49
CA ASP A 200 -9.07 11.95 -8.90
C ASP A 200 -8.98 10.72 -9.80
N ILE A 201 -9.94 10.61 -10.73
CA ILE A 201 -10.02 9.49 -11.68
C ILE A 201 -8.91 9.58 -12.73
N VAL A 202 -8.29 8.44 -13.00
CA VAL A 202 -7.31 8.23 -14.06
C VAL A 202 -7.79 7.08 -14.96
N ARG A 203 -7.82 7.33 -16.27
CA ARG A 203 -8.18 6.32 -17.27
C ARG A 203 -7.00 6.01 -18.15
N VAL A 204 -6.81 4.73 -18.46
CA VAL A 204 -5.86 4.25 -19.45
C VAL A 204 -6.64 3.54 -20.53
N ILE A 205 -6.51 4.02 -21.77
CA ILE A 205 -7.23 3.50 -22.93
C ILE A 205 -6.21 2.99 -23.94
N LEU A 206 -6.38 1.75 -24.39
CA LEU A 206 -5.61 1.21 -25.50
C LEU A 206 -6.19 1.71 -26.83
N SER A 207 -5.37 2.44 -27.58
CA SER A 207 -5.72 2.93 -28.91
C SER A 207 -4.94 2.18 -29.99
N ASP A 208 -5.60 1.96 -31.13
CA ASP A 208 -4.95 1.35 -32.29
C ASP A 208 -4.01 2.38 -32.95
N LEU A 209 -2.86 1.94 -33.45
CA LEU A 209 -1.97 2.79 -34.25
C LEU A 209 -2.72 3.25 -35.51
N LYS A 210 -2.85 4.56 -35.68
CA LYS A 210 -3.11 5.16 -37.00
C LYS A 210 -1.78 5.37 -37.72
#